data_AF-A0A1P8XL18-F1
#
_entry.id   AF-A0A1P8XL18-F1
#
_cell.length_a   1.000
_cell.length_b   1.000
_cell.length_c   1.000
_cell.angle_alpha   90.00
_cell.angle_beta   90.00
_cell.angle_gamma   90.00
#
_symmetry.space_group_name_H-M   'P 1'
#
loop_
_entity.id
_entity.type
_entity.pdbx_description
1 polymer ?
#
loop_
_entity_poly.entity_id
_entity_poly.type
_entity_poly.pdbx_seq_one_letter_code
_entity_poly.pdbx_strand_id
1 'polypeptide(L)'
;MSTNARKHAARNYQRTHQVSYTEALRAVGHHHNPAALGRAEQQFLDALTIADPTTFTPQPSWRQHAQDRDLVVPIAAPTDEPALTTDPTVLRLNTSNSTIALIGKAGSGKSSALKAITLAACARYSPERVAFALAGPTAAVLSDIAELPHIAAYCFDRSDGARPVPCASQWCTYLDQAMDRRITDPQARLPELVLVIDAIDEFLLDLNPHAAATVQRAFDHGRELGIRIILSATTIHATEASAWIFHAAGLDATVRVTPDTAIALATTSPEHSQLAVGHPDAWTLSPGLGHAYIRQSPRPAEGPIQLLYAGEAALSIAHRTAAYQR
;
A
#
# COMPACT_ATOMS: atom_id res chain seq x y z
N MET A 1 0.37 -8.60 -26.85
CA MET A 1 -0.14 -7.52 -27.74
C MET A 1 1.00 -6.97 -28.59
N SER A 2 0.77 -6.58 -29.85
CA SER A 2 1.84 -6.02 -30.69
C SER A 2 2.32 -4.66 -30.16
N THR A 3 3.58 -4.32 -30.41
CA THR A 3 4.23 -3.07 -29.97
C THR A 3 3.45 -1.83 -30.45
N ASN A 4 2.78 -1.92 -31.60
CA ASN A 4 1.99 -0.82 -32.17
C ASN A 4 0.64 -0.64 -31.45
N ALA A 5 -0.03 -1.72 -31.09
CA ALA A 5 -1.27 -1.66 -30.32
C ALA A 5 -1.02 -1.08 -28.90
N ARG A 6 0.17 -1.32 -28.32
CA ARG A 6 0.53 -0.85 -26.96
C ARG A 6 0.74 0.64 -26.93
N LYS A 7 1.42 1.17 -27.95
CA LYS A 7 1.57 2.62 -28.12
C LYS A 7 0.21 3.28 -28.35
N HIS A 8 -0.70 2.63 -29.09
CA HIS A 8 -2.03 3.17 -29.37
C HIS A 8 -2.92 3.23 -28.13
N ALA A 9 -2.95 2.15 -27.34
CA ALA A 9 -3.69 2.11 -26.09
C ALA A 9 -3.09 3.06 -25.05
N ALA A 10 -1.75 3.18 -24.96
CA ALA A 10 -1.09 4.15 -24.09
C ALA A 10 -1.48 5.59 -24.48
N ARG A 11 -1.50 5.92 -25.77
CA ARG A 11 -1.97 7.23 -26.24
C ARG A 11 -3.44 7.50 -25.93
N ASN A 12 -4.31 6.49 -26.01
CA ASN A 12 -5.71 6.63 -25.61
C ASN A 12 -5.83 6.86 -24.10
N TYR A 13 -5.14 6.07 -23.28
CA TYR A 13 -5.13 6.22 -21.82
C TYR A 13 -4.61 7.61 -21.40
N GLN A 14 -3.52 8.06 -22.05
CA GLN A 14 -2.95 9.39 -21.89
C GLN A 14 -3.99 10.48 -22.14
N ARG A 15 -4.78 10.34 -23.21
CA ARG A 15 -5.81 11.31 -23.59
C ARG A 15 -7.02 11.29 -22.63
N THR A 16 -7.43 10.10 -22.18
CA THR A 16 -8.60 9.94 -21.29
C THR A 16 -8.31 10.43 -19.88
N HIS A 17 -7.11 10.17 -19.35
CA HIS A 17 -6.76 10.44 -17.95
C HIS A 17 -5.82 11.64 -17.76
N GLN A 18 -5.45 12.31 -18.86
CA GLN A 18 -4.53 13.46 -18.86
C GLN A 18 -3.20 13.22 -18.13
N VAL A 19 -2.70 11.98 -18.16
CA VAL A 19 -1.43 11.56 -17.53
C VAL A 19 -0.25 11.67 -18.49
N SER A 20 0.98 11.49 -17.99
CA SER A 20 2.16 11.41 -18.85
C SER A 20 2.14 10.18 -19.76
N TYR A 21 2.82 10.22 -20.91
CA TYR A 21 2.91 9.05 -21.80
C TYR A 21 3.59 7.87 -21.10
N THR A 22 4.53 8.13 -20.19
CA THR A 22 5.23 7.12 -19.40
C THR A 22 4.29 6.44 -18.40
N GLU A 23 3.45 7.20 -17.70
CA GLU A 23 2.37 6.66 -16.85
C GLU A 23 1.35 5.88 -17.68
N ALA A 24 0.97 6.40 -18.85
CA ALA A 24 0.05 5.70 -19.73
C ALA A 24 0.65 4.40 -20.28
N LEU A 25 1.95 4.34 -20.55
CA LEU A 25 2.65 3.14 -21.00
C LEU A 25 2.85 2.10 -19.89
N ARG A 26 2.92 2.56 -18.62
CA ARG A 26 2.85 1.72 -17.42
C ARG A 26 1.43 1.16 -17.24
N ALA A 27 0.40 2.00 -17.33
CA ALA A 27 -1.00 1.60 -17.22
C ALA A 27 -1.43 0.61 -18.31
N VAL A 28 -0.94 0.79 -19.54
CA VAL A 28 -1.28 -0.05 -20.71
C VAL A 28 -0.29 -1.19 -20.93
N GLY A 29 0.86 -1.16 -20.26
CA GLY A 29 1.90 -2.19 -20.38
C GLY A 29 1.49 -3.57 -19.91
N HIS A 30 0.38 -3.65 -19.18
CA HIS A 30 -0.17 -4.88 -18.63
C HIS A 30 -1.58 -5.03 -19.18
N HIS A 31 -1.76 -5.90 -20.20
CA HIS A 31 -3.10 -6.38 -20.55
C HIS A 31 -3.59 -7.25 -19.41
N HIS A 32 -4.25 -6.61 -18.45
CA HIS A 32 -5.00 -7.35 -17.46
C HIS A 32 -6.23 -7.92 -18.15
N ASN A 33 -6.46 -9.22 -17.97
CA ASN A 33 -7.70 -9.85 -18.38
C ASN A 33 -8.84 -9.19 -17.58
N PRO A 34 -9.80 -8.48 -18.21
CA PRO A 34 -10.87 -7.78 -17.49
C PRO A 34 -11.67 -8.74 -16.59
N ALA A 35 -11.84 -9.99 -17.02
CA ALA A 35 -12.51 -11.01 -16.23
C ALA A 35 -11.69 -11.44 -15.00
N ALA A 36 -10.35 -11.35 -15.05
CA ALA A 36 -9.52 -11.63 -13.88
C ALA A 36 -9.56 -10.48 -12.86
N LEU A 37 -9.57 -9.23 -13.33
CA LEU A 37 -9.73 -8.06 -12.44
C LEU A 37 -11.11 -8.03 -11.80
N GLY A 38 -12.18 -8.30 -12.56
CA GLY A 38 -13.53 -8.39 -12.00
C GLY A 38 -13.66 -9.49 -10.94
N ARG A 39 -13.00 -10.65 -11.13
CA ARG A 39 -12.93 -11.70 -10.09
C ARG A 39 -12.16 -11.25 -8.86
N ALA A 40 -10.99 -10.63 -9.02
CA ALA A 40 -10.19 -10.14 -7.91
C ALA A 40 -10.90 -9.04 -7.10
N GLU A 41 -11.70 -8.20 -7.78
CA GLU A 41 -12.56 -7.21 -7.14
C GLU A 41 -13.73 -7.86 -6.40
N GLN A 42 -14.37 -8.90 -6.97
CA GLN A 42 -15.40 -9.65 -6.25
C GLN A 42 -14.85 -10.32 -5.00
N GLN A 43 -13.67 -10.94 -5.07
CA GLN A 43 -13.00 -11.53 -3.90
C GLN A 43 -12.71 -10.48 -2.81
N PHE A 44 -12.40 -9.24 -3.20
CA PHE A 44 -12.23 -8.13 -2.25
C PHE A 44 -13.53 -7.78 -1.52
N LEU A 45 -14.64 -7.72 -2.25
CA LEU A 45 -15.97 -7.47 -1.67
C LEU A 45 -16.41 -8.63 -0.77
N ASP A 46 -16.22 -9.87 -1.23
CA ASP A 46 -16.55 -11.08 -0.47
C ASP A 46 -15.74 -11.14 0.85
N ALA A 47 -14.44 -10.84 0.80
CA ALA A 47 -13.57 -10.81 1.97
C ALA A 47 -13.99 -9.76 3.01
N LEU A 48 -14.69 -8.71 2.59
CA LEU A 48 -15.27 -7.68 3.46
C LEU A 48 -16.75 -7.94 3.79
N THR A 49 -17.32 -9.02 3.28
CA THR A 49 -18.75 -9.35 3.41
C THR A 49 -19.66 -8.22 2.88
N ILE A 50 -19.24 -7.59 1.78
CA ILE A 50 -19.97 -6.50 1.11
C ILE A 50 -20.68 -7.07 -0.12
N ALA A 51 -22.01 -7.20 -0.04
CA ALA A 51 -22.81 -7.68 -1.17
C ALA A 51 -22.92 -6.65 -2.31
N ASP A 52 -23.06 -5.38 -1.97
CA ASP A 52 -23.21 -4.29 -2.94
C ASP A 52 -22.47 -3.03 -2.43
N PRO A 53 -21.41 -2.59 -3.13
CA PRO A 53 -20.60 -1.45 -2.69
C PRO A 53 -21.34 -0.11 -2.85
N THR A 54 -22.41 -0.03 -3.66
CA THR A 54 -23.18 1.20 -3.87
C THR A 54 -24.13 1.51 -2.70
N THR A 55 -24.59 0.46 -2.01
CA THR A 55 -25.47 0.55 -0.84
C THR A 55 -24.73 0.33 0.49
N PHE A 56 -23.42 0.07 0.43
CA PHE A 56 -22.56 -0.15 1.59
C PHE A 56 -22.68 0.96 2.65
N THR A 57 -22.74 0.57 3.92
CA THR A 57 -22.63 1.47 5.07
C THR A 57 -21.53 0.97 5.99
N PRO A 58 -20.55 1.80 6.38
CA PRO A 58 -19.39 1.33 7.15
C PRO A 58 -19.71 1.19 8.65
N GLN A 59 -20.71 1.89 9.16
CA GLN A 59 -21.01 2.00 10.60
C GLN A 59 -21.29 0.65 11.29
N PRO A 60 -22.02 -0.31 10.72
CA PRO A 60 -22.18 -1.63 11.33
C PRO A 60 -20.84 -2.34 11.54
N SER A 61 -19.98 -2.34 10.52
CA SER A 61 -18.64 -2.93 10.59
C SER A 61 -17.77 -2.20 11.63
N TRP A 62 -17.82 -0.87 11.66
CA TRP A 62 -17.07 -0.08 12.64
C TRP A 62 -17.47 -0.39 14.08
N ARG A 63 -18.77 -0.57 14.35
CA ARG A 63 -19.27 -0.94 15.69
C ARG A 63 -18.83 -2.35 16.07
N GLN A 64 -18.89 -3.29 15.13
CA GLN A 64 -18.45 -4.66 15.35
C GLN A 64 -16.96 -4.72 15.72
N HIS A 65 -16.14 -3.90 15.08
CA HIS A 65 -14.69 -3.91 15.23
C HIS A 65 -14.13 -2.85 16.20
N ALA A 66 -14.99 -2.12 16.92
CA ALA A 66 -14.58 -1.02 17.80
C ALA A 66 -13.67 -1.45 18.96
N GLN A 67 -13.80 -2.70 19.42
CA GLN A 67 -13.05 -3.27 20.54
C GLN A 67 -11.97 -4.26 20.10
N ASP A 68 -11.72 -4.38 18.79
CA ASP A 68 -10.65 -5.25 18.29
C ASP A 68 -9.30 -4.75 18.79
N ARG A 69 -8.53 -5.68 19.37
CA ARG A 69 -7.17 -5.39 19.87
C ARG A 69 -6.22 -5.03 18.73
N ASP A 70 -6.29 -5.77 17.62
CA ASP A 70 -5.39 -5.64 16.49
C ASP A 70 -6.18 -5.21 15.25
N LEU A 71 -5.55 -4.46 14.33
CA LEU A 71 -6.15 -4.20 13.02
C LEU A 71 -5.94 -5.45 12.14
N VAL A 72 -7.02 -6.12 11.79
CA VAL A 72 -7.00 -7.28 10.90
C VAL A 72 -7.56 -6.85 9.56
N VAL A 73 -6.84 -7.10 8.48
CA VAL A 73 -7.22 -6.66 7.13
C VAL A 73 -7.11 -7.86 6.18
N PRO A 74 -8.15 -8.23 5.43
CA PRO A 74 -8.00 -9.23 4.39
C PRO A 74 -7.09 -8.69 3.28
N ILE A 75 -6.10 -9.50 2.86
CA ILE A 75 -5.09 -9.06 1.89
C ILE A 75 -4.97 -9.97 0.68
N ALA A 76 -5.39 -11.23 0.77
CA ALA A 76 -5.28 -12.15 -0.35
C ALA A 76 -6.37 -13.24 -0.32
N ALA A 77 -6.57 -13.83 -1.50
CA ALA A 77 -7.35 -15.03 -1.73
C ALA A 77 -6.45 -16.13 -2.35
N PRO A 78 -6.87 -17.41 -2.29
CA PRO A 78 -6.24 -18.46 -3.08
C PRO A 78 -6.28 -18.15 -4.58
N THR A 79 -5.20 -18.47 -5.32
CA THR A 79 -5.04 -18.13 -6.75
C THR A 79 -6.03 -18.79 -7.70
N ASP A 80 -6.58 -19.95 -7.33
CA ASP A 80 -7.36 -20.80 -8.24
C ASP A 80 -8.87 -20.77 -7.98
N GLU A 81 -9.34 -19.99 -7.00
CA GLU A 81 -10.74 -19.96 -6.61
C GLU A 81 -11.49 -18.76 -7.22
N PRO A 82 -12.49 -18.98 -8.09
CA PRO A 82 -13.22 -17.89 -8.74
C PRO A 82 -14.12 -17.09 -7.78
N ALA A 83 -14.51 -17.68 -6.65
CA ALA A 83 -15.22 -17.04 -5.55
C ALA A 83 -14.47 -17.38 -4.26
N LEU A 84 -14.53 -16.50 -3.26
CA LEU A 84 -13.86 -16.74 -1.99
C LEU A 84 -14.65 -17.81 -1.20
N THR A 85 -14.29 -19.09 -1.36
CA THR A 85 -14.97 -20.21 -0.66
C THR A 85 -14.28 -20.60 0.65
N THR A 86 -13.02 -20.19 0.81
CA THR A 86 -12.23 -20.31 2.04
C THR A 86 -12.00 -18.94 2.68
N ASP A 87 -11.64 -18.93 3.97
CA ASP A 87 -11.26 -17.68 4.64
C ASP A 87 -10.10 -16.98 3.91
N PRO A 88 -10.17 -15.65 3.72
CA PRO A 88 -9.11 -14.89 3.08
C PRO A 88 -7.84 -14.89 3.94
N THR A 89 -6.68 -14.79 3.30
CA THR A 89 -5.43 -14.50 4.02
C THR A 89 -5.53 -13.10 4.59
N VAL A 90 -5.31 -12.97 5.90
CA VAL A 90 -5.39 -11.70 6.61
C VAL A 90 -4.02 -11.20 7.04
N LEU A 91 -3.84 -9.88 6.97
CA LEU A 91 -2.75 -9.15 7.59
C LEU A 91 -3.22 -8.62 8.94
N ARG A 92 -2.50 -8.99 9.99
CA ARG A 92 -2.74 -8.47 11.35
C ARG A 92 -1.68 -7.42 11.65
N LEU A 93 -2.07 -6.15 11.73
CA LEU A 93 -1.20 -5.05 12.13
C LEU A 93 -1.24 -4.92 13.66
N ASN A 94 -0.11 -5.17 14.30
CA ASN A 94 0.06 -5.05 15.74
C ASN A 94 1.54 -4.84 16.08
N THR A 95 1.89 -4.87 17.37
CA THR A 95 3.26 -4.58 17.80
C THR A 95 4.28 -5.60 17.32
N SER A 96 3.88 -6.86 17.13
CA SER A 96 4.74 -7.92 16.57
C SER A 96 4.80 -7.96 15.04
N ASN A 97 3.89 -7.24 14.37
CA ASN A 97 3.83 -7.14 12.91
C ASN A 97 3.53 -5.69 12.54
N SER A 98 4.50 -4.82 12.84
CA SER A 98 4.37 -3.37 12.73
C SER A 98 4.81 -2.85 11.38
N THR A 99 5.70 -3.58 10.71
CA THR A 99 6.32 -3.14 9.46
C THR A 99 6.13 -4.17 8.36
N ILE A 100 5.45 -3.77 7.29
CA ILE A 100 5.07 -4.62 6.17
C ILE A 100 5.66 -4.02 4.91
N ALA A 101 6.36 -4.83 4.12
CA ALA A 101 7.02 -4.35 2.92
C ALA A 101 6.65 -5.17 1.68
N LEU A 102 6.22 -4.49 0.63
CA LEU A 102 5.89 -5.05 -0.67
C LEU A 102 7.06 -4.81 -1.64
N ILE A 103 7.55 -5.85 -2.30
CA ILE A 103 8.61 -5.76 -3.32
C ILE A 103 8.10 -6.30 -4.66
N GLY A 104 8.48 -5.68 -5.76
CA GLY A 104 8.05 -6.10 -7.09
C GLY A 104 8.42 -5.10 -8.17
N LYS A 105 8.53 -5.54 -9.42
CA LYS A 105 8.78 -4.67 -10.57
C LYS A 105 7.62 -3.70 -10.83
N ALA A 106 7.86 -2.66 -11.62
CA ALA A 106 6.80 -1.74 -12.06
C ALA A 106 5.62 -2.51 -12.67
N GLY A 107 4.40 -2.16 -12.26
CA GLY A 107 3.16 -2.81 -12.70
C GLY A 107 2.94 -4.24 -12.22
N SER A 108 3.67 -4.69 -11.20
CA SER A 108 3.39 -5.97 -10.52
C SER A 108 2.10 -5.97 -9.69
N GLY A 109 1.59 -4.79 -9.31
CA GLY A 109 0.36 -4.63 -8.51
C GLY A 109 0.57 -3.99 -7.12
N LYS A 110 1.79 -3.55 -6.77
CA LYS A 110 2.13 -2.99 -5.45
C LYS A 110 1.17 -1.89 -4.99
N SER A 111 1.03 -0.82 -5.77
CA SER A 111 0.18 0.32 -5.44
C SER A 111 -1.29 -0.07 -5.31
N SER A 112 -1.77 -0.98 -6.17
CA SER A 112 -3.14 -1.52 -6.11
C SER A 112 -3.37 -2.34 -4.84
N ALA A 113 -2.38 -3.12 -4.40
CA ALA A 113 -2.43 -3.85 -3.14
C ALA A 113 -2.42 -2.88 -1.94
N LEU A 114 -1.58 -1.84 -1.94
CA LEU A 114 -1.60 -0.80 -0.91
C LEU A 114 -2.97 -0.11 -0.81
N LYS A 115 -3.58 0.23 -1.95
CA LYS A 115 -4.93 0.78 -2.02
C LYS A 115 -5.96 -0.19 -1.45
N ALA A 116 -5.92 -1.46 -1.85
CA ALA A 116 -6.84 -2.48 -1.37
C ALA A 116 -6.73 -2.67 0.15
N ILE A 117 -5.51 -2.80 0.69
CA ILE A 117 -5.25 -2.92 2.13
C ILE A 117 -5.81 -1.71 2.89
N THR A 118 -5.51 -0.50 2.39
CA THR A 118 -5.96 0.75 3.03
C THR A 118 -7.48 0.86 3.02
N LEU A 119 -8.11 0.60 1.87
CA LEU A 119 -9.55 0.68 1.73
C LEU A 119 -10.28 -0.39 2.56
N ALA A 120 -9.75 -1.62 2.60
CA ALA A 120 -10.28 -2.68 3.46
C ALA A 120 -10.23 -2.29 4.94
N ALA A 121 -9.13 -1.68 5.39
CA ALA A 121 -9.04 -1.17 6.75
C ALA A 121 -10.06 -0.03 7.02
N CYS A 122 -10.25 0.90 6.08
CA CYS A 122 -11.22 1.99 6.22
C CYS A 122 -12.68 1.49 6.24
N ALA A 123 -12.98 0.44 5.47
CA ALA A 123 -14.28 -0.21 5.48
C ALA A 123 -14.55 -0.93 6.82
N ARG A 124 -13.51 -1.51 7.42
CA ARG A 124 -13.63 -2.29 8.67
C ARG A 124 -13.62 -1.45 9.95
N TYR A 125 -12.81 -0.40 9.99
CA TYR A 125 -12.51 0.37 11.20
C TYR A 125 -12.86 1.85 11.04
N SER A 126 -13.34 2.49 12.10
CA SER A 126 -13.71 3.92 12.08
C SER A 126 -12.47 4.83 12.07
N PRO A 127 -12.60 6.10 11.63
CA PRO A 127 -11.50 7.07 11.68
C PRO A 127 -11.05 7.44 13.11
N GLU A 128 -11.84 7.10 14.13
CA GLU A 128 -11.44 7.18 15.55
C GLU A 128 -10.56 6.01 15.96
N ARG A 129 -10.63 4.88 15.24
CA ARG A 129 -9.86 3.66 15.52
C ARG A 129 -8.55 3.60 14.75
N VAL A 130 -8.54 4.05 13.49
CA VAL A 130 -7.37 4.06 12.62
C VAL A 130 -7.32 5.31 11.75
N ALA A 131 -6.12 5.90 11.62
CA ALA A 131 -5.82 6.99 10.71
C ALA A 131 -4.66 6.60 9.79
N PHE A 132 -4.60 7.21 8.61
CA PHE A 132 -3.57 6.94 7.61
C PHE A 132 -2.78 8.19 7.25
N ALA A 133 -1.50 8.00 7.01
CA ALA A 133 -0.64 8.98 6.36
C ALA A 133 -0.08 8.37 5.08
N LEU A 134 -0.41 8.93 3.92
CA LEU A 134 -0.04 8.36 2.62
C LEU A 134 1.16 9.12 2.03
N ALA A 135 2.08 8.41 1.39
CA ALA A 135 3.16 9.04 0.62
C ALA A 135 3.47 8.21 -0.62
N GLY A 136 3.90 8.87 -1.69
CA GLY A 136 4.39 8.19 -2.88
C GLY A 136 4.76 9.15 -4.01
N PRO A 137 5.37 8.63 -5.09
CA PRO A 137 5.85 9.46 -6.18
C PRO A 137 4.75 10.01 -7.09
N THR A 138 3.59 9.34 -7.15
CA THR A 138 2.45 9.76 -7.98
C THR A 138 1.17 9.67 -7.17
N ALA A 139 0.25 10.59 -7.47
CA ALA A 139 -1.10 10.57 -6.91
C ALA A 139 -1.91 9.37 -7.45
N ALA A 140 -1.58 8.82 -8.62
CA ALA A 140 -2.49 8.04 -9.47
C ALA A 140 -3.35 6.97 -8.78
N VAL A 141 -2.80 6.10 -7.91
CA VAL A 141 -3.55 4.98 -7.34
C VAL A 141 -4.10 5.29 -5.94
N LEU A 142 -3.35 6.06 -5.14
CA LEU A 142 -3.72 6.36 -3.76
C LEU A 142 -4.55 7.65 -3.63
N SER A 143 -4.60 8.50 -4.66
CA SER A 143 -5.46 9.69 -4.66
C SER A 143 -6.93 9.37 -4.56
N ASP A 144 -7.37 8.24 -5.13
CA ASP A 144 -8.77 7.84 -5.13
C ASP A 144 -9.33 7.64 -3.71
N ILE A 145 -8.46 7.45 -2.73
CA ILE A 145 -8.82 7.23 -1.33
C ILE A 145 -8.35 8.38 -0.42
N ALA A 146 -7.73 9.42 -0.97
CA ALA A 146 -7.16 10.53 -0.21
C ALA A 146 -8.22 11.40 0.51
N GLU A 147 -9.47 11.38 0.03
CA GLU A 147 -10.59 12.14 0.61
C GLU A 147 -11.34 11.40 1.74
N LEU A 148 -10.91 10.17 2.08
CA LEU A 148 -11.51 9.42 3.17
C LEU A 148 -11.25 10.12 4.52
N PRO A 149 -12.20 10.09 5.47
CA PRO A 149 -12.05 10.71 6.78
C PRO A 149 -10.92 10.08 7.62
N HIS A 150 -10.42 8.92 7.21
CA HIS A 150 -9.27 8.23 7.81
C HIS A 150 -7.93 8.84 7.38
N ILE A 151 -7.85 9.51 6.23
CA ILE A 151 -6.58 10.06 5.73
C ILE A 151 -6.29 11.39 6.44
N ALA A 152 -5.30 11.37 7.32
CA ALA A 152 -4.93 12.54 8.10
C ALA A 152 -3.87 13.40 7.42
N ALA A 153 -3.03 12.79 6.58
CA ALA A 153 -2.03 13.49 5.77
C ALA A 153 -1.73 12.68 4.50
N TYR A 154 -1.39 13.36 3.41
CA TYR A 154 -0.86 12.70 2.22
C TYR A 154 0.20 13.54 1.52
N CYS A 155 1.15 12.87 0.87
CA CYS A 155 2.22 13.49 0.09
C CYS A 155 2.36 12.75 -1.25
N PHE A 156 1.82 13.35 -2.31
CA PHE A 156 2.02 12.89 -3.68
C PHE A 156 2.59 14.03 -4.49
N ASP A 157 3.63 13.75 -5.28
CA ASP A 157 4.13 14.76 -6.20
C ASP A 157 3.12 14.95 -7.35
N ARG A 158 2.81 16.22 -7.67
CA ARG A 158 1.97 16.56 -8.82
C ARG A 158 2.90 16.87 -9.97
N SER A 159 2.78 16.11 -11.06
CA SER A 159 3.53 16.33 -12.30
C SER A 159 3.18 17.65 -13.03
N ASP A 160 2.50 18.61 -12.39
CA ASP A 160 1.89 19.77 -13.04
C ASP A 160 2.65 21.09 -12.89
N GLY A 161 3.96 21.07 -12.67
CA GLY A 161 4.88 22.20 -12.96
C GLY A 161 4.60 23.56 -12.27
N ALA A 162 3.56 23.68 -11.46
CA ALA A 162 3.26 24.85 -10.65
C ALA A 162 3.96 24.72 -9.30
N ARG A 163 4.63 25.80 -8.88
CA ARG A 163 5.50 25.88 -7.70
C ARG A 163 4.96 25.04 -6.51
N PRO A 164 5.67 24.00 -6.05
CA PRO A 164 5.17 23.13 -4.99
C PRO A 164 5.11 23.90 -3.66
N VAL A 165 3.93 23.98 -3.06
CA VAL A 165 3.87 23.97 -1.58
C VAL A 165 4.36 22.58 -1.16
N PRO A 166 5.28 22.42 -0.19
CA PRO A 166 5.92 21.13 0.02
C PRO A 166 4.96 20.21 0.76
N CYS A 167 4.19 19.42 0.01
CA CYS A 167 3.35 18.35 0.55
C CYS A 167 4.18 17.42 1.45
N ALA A 168 5.45 17.19 1.10
CA ALA A 168 6.39 16.44 1.92
C ALA A 168 6.75 17.11 3.24
N SER A 169 7.00 18.43 3.27
CA SER A 169 7.34 19.09 4.55
C SER A 169 6.14 19.12 5.49
N GLN A 170 4.93 19.31 4.95
CA GLN A 170 3.69 19.24 5.73
C GLN A 170 3.43 17.82 6.26
N TRP A 171 3.64 16.82 5.40
CA TRP A 171 3.52 15.42 5.77
C TRP A 171 4.54 15.00 6.84
N CYS A 172 5.82 15.39 6.69
CA CYS A 172 6.83 15.15 7.71
C CYS A 172 6.48 15.85 9.02
N THR A 173 6.06 17.13 8.96
CA THR A 173 5.63 17.89 10.14
C THR A 173 4.47 17.20 10.85
N TYR A 174 3.47 16.71 10.11
CA TYR A 174 2.35 15.96 10.67
C TYR A 174 2.85 14.69 11.38
N LEU A 175 3.71 13.90 10.75
CA LEU A 175 4.23 12.66 11.33
C LEU A 175 5.07 12.91 12.58
N ASP A 176 5.95 13.91 12.55
CA ASP A 176 6.77 14.29 13.70
C ASP A 176 5.90 14.75 14.87
N GLN A 177 4.90 15.61 14.63
CA GLN A 177 3.93 16.01 15.65
C GLN A 177 3.09 14.84 16.17
N ALA A 178 2.70 13.91 15.29
CA ALA A 178 1.93 12.73 15.66
C ALA A 178 2.74 11.78 16.55
N MET A 179 4.04 11.64 16.30
CA MET A 179 4.97 10.90 17.16
C MET A 179 5.21 11.64 18.48
N ASP A 180 5.51 12.95 18.44
CA ASP A 180 5.75 13.78 19.62
C ASP A 180 4.56 13.78 20.57
N ARG A 181 3.34 13.88 20.04
CA ARG A 181 2.10 13.83 20.83
C ARG A 181 1.95 12.49 21.56
N ARG A 182 2.30 11.38 20.91
CA ARG A 182 2.22 10.03 21.52
C ARG A 182 3.29 9.81 22.58
N ILE A 183 4.46 10.43 22.42
CA ILE A 183 5.53 10.41 23.42
C ILE A 183 5.14 11.27 24.64
N THR A 184 4.61 12.47 24.40
CA THR A 184 4.32 13.46 25.45
C THR A 184 3.03 13.17 26.21
N ASP A 185 2.03 12.56 25.55
CA ASP A 185 0.78 12.15 26.18
C ASP A 185 0.44 10.67 25.85
N PRO A 186 1.08 9.72 26.54
CA PRO A 186 0.82 8.29 26.32
C PRO A 186 -0.61 7.84 26.68
N GLN A 187 -1.37 8.66 27.41
CA GLN A 187 -2.75 8.38 27.79
C GLN A 187 -3.77 8.95 26.78
N ALA A 188 -3.31 9.75 25.82
CA ALA A 188 -4.14 10.25 24.75
C ALA A 188 -4.74 9.06 23.97
N ARG A 189 -6.08 9.03 23.90
CA ARG A 189 -6.80 8.09 23.03
C ARG A 189 -6.69 8.57 21.60
N LEU A 190 -5.58 8.21 20.95
CA LEU A 190 -5.33 8.48 19.54
C LEU A 190 -5.65 7.24 18.70
N PRO A 191 -6.14 7.40 17.47
CA PRO A 191 -6.24 6.28 16.53
C PRO A 191 -4.86 5.66 16.29
N GLU A 192 -4.82 4.37 15.98
CA GLU A 192 -3.60 3.78 15.42
C GLU A 192 -3.26 4.50 14.11
N LEU A 193 -2.00 4.85 13.91
CA LEU A 193 -1.55 5.54 12.70
C LEU A 193 -0.89 4.52 11.78
N VAL A 194 -1.41 4.37 10.56
CA VAL A 194 -0.80 3.53 9.53
C VAL A 194 -0.16 4.41 8.47
N LEU A 195 1.16 4.36 8.41
CA LEU A 195 1.98 5.03 7.41
C LEU A 195 2.06 4.16 6.15
N VAL A 196 1.56 4.66 5.02
CA VAL A 196 1.58 3.96 3.74
C VAL A 196 2.52 4.70 2.79
N ILE A 197 3.63 4.08 2.42
CA ILE A 197 4.63 4.67 1.51
C ILE A 197 4.72 3.83 0.23
N ASP A 198 4.20 4.33 -0.87
CA ASP A 198 4.37 3.69 -2.18
C ASP A 198 5.71 4.07 -2.82
N ALA A 199 6.44 3.07 -3.33
CA ALA A 199 7.73 3.22 -3.99
C ALA A 199 8.72 4.09 -3.19
N ILE A 200 9.03 3.66 -1.96
CA ILE A 200 9.94 4.36 -1.05
C ILE A 200 11.32 4.66 -1.69
N ASP A 201 11.78 3.76 -2.57
CA ASP A 201 13.01 3.87 -3.33
C ASP A 201 12.99 5.02 -4.35
N GLU A 202 11.83 5.38 -4.90
CA GLU A 202 11.65 6.56 -5.77
C GLU A 202 11.34 7.81 -4.93
N PHE A 203 10.50 7.67 -3.90
CA PHE A 203 10.08 8.76 -3.02
C PHE A 203 11.25 9.42 -2.28
N LEU A 204 12.17 8.64 -1.72
CA LEU A 204 13.33 9.15 -0.97
C LEU A 204 14.48 9.58 -1.89
N LEU A 205 14.64 8.94 -3.04
CA LEU A 205 15.76 9.21 -3.93
C LEU A 205 15.55 10.52 -4.70
N ASP A 206 14.49 10.61 -5.48
CA ASP A 206 14.37 11.69 -6.48
C ASP A 206 13.47 12.84 -6.02
N LEU A 207 12.55 12.59 -5.09
CA LEU A 207 11.44 13.51 -4.82
C LEU A 207 11.59 14.23 -3.47
N ASN A 208 11.82 13.48 -2.39
CA ASN A 208 11.73 14.00 -1.03
C ASN A 208 12.86 13.48 -0.11
N PRO A 209 14.14 13.76 -0.44
CA PRO A 209 15.27 13.25 0.35
C PRO A 209 15.25 13.71 1.81
N HIS A 210 14.69 14.88 2.08
CA HIS A 210 14.53 15.42 3.44
C HIS A 210 13.58 14.60 4.32
N ALA A 211 12.70 13.77 3.73
CA ALA A 211 11.78 12.90 4.48
C ALA A 211 12.48 11.70 5.13
N ALA A 212 13.72 11.37 4.73
CA ALA A 212 14.46 10.21 5.22
C ALA A 212 14.57 10.18 6.75
N ALA A 213 14.82 11.34 7.39
CA ALA A 213 14.95 11.42 8.85
C ALA A 213 13.62 11.11 9.57
N THR A 214 12.51 11.69 9.13
CA THR A 214 11.18 11.43 9.70
C THR A 214 10.75 9.98 9.47
N VAL A 215 11.02 9.43 8.28
CA VAL A 215 10.72 8.02 7.96
C VAL A 215 11.57 7.05 8.79
N GLN A 216 12.88 7.31 8.95
CA GLN A 216 13.74 6.51 9.81
C GLN A 216 13.25 6.55 11.26
N ARG A 217 12.91 7.75 11.77
CA ARG A 217 12.34 7.92 13.11
C ARG A 217 11.05 7.12 13.31
N ALA A 218 10.19 7.06 12.28
CA ALA A 218 8.98 6.25 12.31
C ALA A 218 9.30 4.75 12.36
N PHE A 219 10.33 4.26 11.67
CA PHE A 219 10.77 2.86 11.81
C PHE A 219 11.34 2.56 13.20
N ASP A 220 12.12 3.48 13.76
CA ASP A 220 12.80 3.28 15.04
C ASP A 220 11.85 3.31 16.24
N HIS A 221 10.87 4.22 16.22
CA HIS A 221 9.98 4.46 17.38
C HIS A 221 8.51 4.12 17.13
N GLY A 222 8.09 4.02 15.88
CA GLY A 222 6.67 3.92 15.53
C GLY A 222 5.98 2.71 16.14
N ARG A 223 6.67 1.57 16.23
CA ARG A 223 6.13 0.31 16.77
C ARG A 223 5.51 0.49 18.16
N GLU A 224 6.20 1.18 19.05
CA GLU A 224 5.79 1.40 20.45
C GLU A 224 4.75 2.52 20.57
N LEU A 225 4.78 3.48 19.63
CA LEU A 225 3.84 4.59 19.55
C LEU A 225 2.50 4.20 18.91
N GLY A 226 2.26 2.92 18.60
CA GLY A 226 1.05 2.50 17.89
C GLY A 226 1.00 2.99 16.43
N ILE A 227 2.17 3.15 15.83
CA ILE A 227 2.35 3.43 14.41
C ILE A 227 2.73 2.13 13.70
N ARG A 228 2.06 1.87 12.59
CA ARG A 228 2.30 0.73 11.69
C ARG A 228 2.73 1.27 10.35
N ILE A 229 3.61 0.57 9.65
CA ILE A 229 4.19 1.04 8.39
C ILE A 229 3.97 -0.03 7.34
N ILE A 230 3.37 0.36 6.22
CA ILE A 230 3.22 -0.46 5.04
C ILE A 230 3.94 0.29 3.91
N LEU A 231 4.98 -0.31 3.36
CA LEU A 231 5.75 0.31 2.27
C LEU A 231 5.77 -0.57 1.03
N SER A 232 6.02 0.04 -0.12
CA SER A 232 6.37 -0.67 -1.35
C SER A 232 7.72 -0.20 -1.89
N ALA A 233 8.43 -1.09 -2.56
CA ALA A 233 9.68 -0.79 -3.24
C ALA A 233 9.80 -1.58 -4.56
N THR A 234 10.63 -1.08 -5.47
CA THR A 234 11.01 -1.80 -6.69
C THR A 234 12.38 -2.44 -6.57
N THR A 235 13.29 -1.78 -5.86
CA THR A 235 14.64 -2.28 -5.54
C THR A 235 14.86 -2.29 -4.03
N ILE A 236 15.66 -3.24 -3.55
CA ILE A 236 16.10 -3.30 -2.16
C ILE A 236 17.58 -3.63 -2.12
N HIS A 237 18.31 -2.94 -1.25
CA HIS A 237 19.67 -3.31 -0.89
C HIS A 237 19.62 -3.94 0.51
N ALA A 238 20.26 -5.09 0.71
CA ALA A 238 20.25 -5.76 2.00
C ALA A 238 21.63 -5.78 2.65
N THR A 239 21.65 -5.83 3.98
CA THR A 239 22.86 -6.12 4.77
C THR A 239 22.73 -7.50 5.44
N GLU A 240 23.83 -7.99 6.02
CA GLU A 240 23.90 -9.31 6.67
C GLU A 240 22.80 -9.53 7.73
N ALA A 241 22.25 -8.46 8.32
CA ALA A 241 21.22 -8.51 9.35
C ALA A 241 19.76 -8.55 8.83
N SER A 242 19.52 -8.95 7.57
CA SER A 242 18.18 -8.92 6.93
C SER A 242 17.50 -7.54 6.84
N ALA A 243 18.23 -6.47 7.19
CA ALA A 243 17.75 -5.10 7.06
C ALA A 243 17.81 -4.64 5.61
N TRP A 244 16.72 -4.08 5.13
CA TRP A 244 16.58 -3.42 3.83
C TRP A 244 17.02 -1.96 3.95
N ILE A 245 17.75 -1.50 2.94
CA ILE A 245 18.33 -0.16 2.86
C ILE A 245 17.76 0.54 1.64
N PHE A 246 17.27 1.75 1.87
CA PHE A 246 16.85 2.70 0.85
C PHE A 246 17.72 3.94 0.94
N HIS A 247 18.25 4.38 -0.20
CA HIS A 247 19.08 5.57 -0.28
C HIS A 247 18.22 6.80 -0.56
N ALA A 248 18.55 7.92 0.08
CA ALA A 248 18.01 9.24 -0.23
C ALA A 248 19.07 10.10 -0.92
N ALA A 249 18.69 10.92 -1.91
CA ALA A 249 19.67 11.74 -2.62
C ALA A 249 20.26 12.85 -1.75
N GLY A 250 21.52 13.22 -2.05
CA GLY A 250 22.13 14.48 -1.63
C GLY A 250 22.88 14.50 -0.29
N LEU A 251 22.79 13.47 0.57
CA LEU A 251 23.38 13.52 1.93
C LEU A 251 23.92 12.19 2.50
N ASP A 252 24.19 11.16 1.69
CA ASP A 252 24.48 9.79 2.18
C ASP A 252 23.43 9.24 3.16
N ALA A 253 22.25 9.85 3.19
CA ALA A 253 21.16 9.49 4.08
C ALA A 253 20.58 8.15 3.63
N THR A 254 20.45 7.23 4.57
CA THR A 254 19.87 5.91 4.34
C THR A 254 18.74 5.66 5.30
N VAL A 255 17.69 5.04 4.80
CA VAL A 255 16.60 4.50 5.61
C VAL A 255 16.81 3.00 5.71
N ARG A 256 16.89 2.50 6.95
CA ARG A 256 17.10 1.10 7.29
C ARG A 256 15.84 0.56 7.95
N VAL A 257 15.36 -0.57 7.45
CA VAL A 257 14.17 -1.24 7.97
C VAL A 257 14.32 -2.74 7.95
N THR A 258 13.82 -3.42 8.97
CA THR A 258 13.64 -4.88 8.95
C THR A 258 12.14 -5.17 8.94
N PRO A 259 11.55 -5.60 7.82
CA PRO A 259 10.12 -5.86 7.77
C PRO A 259 9.76 -7.11 8.57
N ASP A 260 8.68 -7.02 9.35
CA ASP A 260 8.08 -8.16 10.05
C ASP A 260 7.38 -9.08 9.04
N THR A 261 6.69 -8.47 8.06
CA THR A 261 6.10 -9.16 6.91
C THR A 261 6.67 -8.63 5.59
N ALA A 262 7.20 -9.51 4.75
CA ALA A 262 7.59 -9.21 3.38
C ALA A 262 6.64 -9.88 2.39
N ILE A 263 6.16 -9.11 1.39
CA ILE A 263 5.28 -9.57 0.33
C ILE A 263 6.02 -9.38 -1.00
N ALA A 264 6.42 -10.47 -1.64
CA ALA A 264 7.11 -10.44 -2.91
C ALA A 264 6.14 -10.73 -4.06
N LEU A 265 5.80 -9.69 -4.81
CA LEU A 265 5.16 -9.82 -6.13
C LEU A 265 6.23 -10.14 -7.18
N ALA A 266 5.86 -10.16 -8.46
CA ALA A 266 6.79 -10.34 -9.57
C ALA A 266 8.02 -9.40 -9.47
N THR A 267 9.16 -9.88 -8.98
CA THR A 267 10.36 -9.07 -8.71
C THR A 267 11.14 -8.75 -9.98
N THR A 268 12.09 -7.80 -9.88
CA THR A 268 13.00 -7.44 -10.98
C THR A 268 14.13 -8.47 -11.18
N SER A 269 14.52 -9.19 -10.13
CA SER A 269 15.55 -10.24 -10.16
C SER A 269 15.25 -11.38 -9.17
N PRO A 270 15.84 -12.58 -9.37
CA PRO A 270 15.81 -13.66 -8.38
C PRO A 270 16.40 -13.26 -7.03
N GLU A 271 17.43 -12.41 -7.03
CA GLU A 271 18.10 -11.91 -5.83
C GLU A 271 17.15 -11.11 -4.94
N HIS A 272 16.36 -10.18 -5.52
CA HIS A 272 15.37 -9.45 -4.74
C HIS A 272 14.30 -10.37 -4.14
N SER A 273 13.93 -11.46 -4.84
CA SER A 273 13.02 -12.47 -4.28
C SER A 273 13.68 -13.23 -3.12
N GLN A 274 14.93 -13.66 -3.29
CA GLN A 274 15.72 -14.33 -2.25
C GLN A 274 15.83 -13.47 -0.99
N LEU A 275 16.16 -12.18 -1.15
CA LEU A 275 16.27 -11.23 -0.04
C LEU A 275 14.92 -10.98 0.65
N ALA A 276 13.83 -10.93 -0.11
CA ALA A 276 12.53 -10.59 0.44
C ALA A 276 11.83 -11.77 1.10
N VAL A 277 11.82 -12.94 0.48
CA VAL A 277 11.02 -14.10 0.90
C VAL A 277 11.84 -15.38 1.13
N GLY A 278 13.15 -15.36 0.89
CA GLY A 278 14.05 -16.49 1.19
C GLY A 278 14.19 -17.53 0.07
N HIS A 279 13.57 -17.30 -1.08
CA HIS A 279 13.66 -18.15 -2.29
C HIS A 279 13.46 -17.30 -3.55
N PRO A 280 13.87 -17.75 -4.76
CA PRO A 280 13.87 -16.93 -5.97
C PRO A 280 12.52 -16.88 -6.73
N ASP A 281 11.51 -17.64 -6.32
CA ASP A 281 10.36 -17.95 -7.19
C ASP A 281 9.44 -16.75 -7.45
N ALA A 282 9.46 -15.70 -6.63
CA ALA A 282 8.66 -14.50 -6.87
C ALA A 282 9.04 -13.83 -8.19
N TRP A 283 10.30 -13.96 -8.66
CA TRP A 283 10.74 -13.44 -9.96
C TRP A 283 9.97 -14.04 -11.14
N THR A 284 9.56 -15.31 -11.01
CA THR A 284 8.88 -16.07 -12.06
C THR A 284 7.37 -15.80 -12.11
N LEU A 285 6.83 -15.08 -11.13
CA LEU A 285 5.40 -14.77 -11.08
C LEU A 285 4.96 -13.95 -12.29
N SER A 286 3.78 -14.28 -12.79
CA SER A 286 3.13 -13.51 -13.84
C SER A 286 2.74 -12.12 -13.30
N PRO A 287 3.24 -11.02 -13.91
CA PRO A 287 2.92 -9.67 -13.44
C PRO A 287 1.46 -9.30 -13.71
N GLY A 288 0.91 -8.43 -12.86
CA GLY A 288 -0.37 -7.76 -13.08
C GLY A 288 -1.59 -8.37 -12.38
N LEU A 289 -1.53 -9.63 -11.94
CA LEU A 289 -2.64 -10.28 -11.23
C LEU A 289 -2.55 -10.18 -9.70
N GLY A 290 -1.58 -9.43 -9.18
CA GLY A 290 -1.34 -9.35 -7.73
C GLY A 290 -0.82 -10.65 -7.13
N HIS A 291 -0.31 -11.59 -7.94
CA HIS A 291 0.30 -12.81 -7.40
C HIS A 291 1.51 -12.46 -6.54
N ALA A 292 1.61 -13.09 -5.37
CA ALA A 292 2.67 -12.83 -4.42
C ALA A 292 3.04 -14.07 -3.60
N TYR A 293 4.24 -14.05 -3.03
CA TYR A 293 4.62 -14.85 -1.87
C TYR A 293 4.65 -13.94 -0.64
N ILE A 294 4.24 -14.47 0.51
CA ILE A 294 4.25 -13.74 1.79
C ILE A 294 5.16 -14.46 2.78
N ARG A 295 6.10 -13.73 3.36
CA ARG A 295 6.94 -14.18 4.48
C ARG A 295 6.65 -13.35 5.71
N GLN A 296 6.18 -13.96 6.77
CA GLN A 296 6.04 -13.33 8.10
C GLN A 296 7.12 -13.86 9.02
N SER A 297 8.11 -13.06 9.38
CA SER A 297 9.24 -13.50 10.20
C SER A 297 8.75 -14.08 11.55
N PRO A 298 9.27 -15.24 12.01
CA PRO A 298 10.35 -16.05 11.43
C PRO A 298 9.86 -17.20 10.53
N ARG A 299 8.57 -17.21 10.13
CA ARG A 299 7.98 -18.28 9.31
C ARG A 299 8.53 -18.26 7.88
N PRO A 300 8.63 -19.43 7.22
CA PRO A 300 8.94 -19.48 5.80
C PRO A 300 7.87 -18.78 4.96
N ALA A 301 8.21 -18.48 3.70
CA ALA A 301 7.27 -17.88 2.78
C ALA A 301 6.14 -18.85 2.39
N GLU A 302 4.93 -18.32 2.26
CA GLU A 302 3.73 -19.00 1.79
C GLU A 302 3.29 -18.40 0.45
N GLY A 303 2.72 -19.23 -0.42
CA GLY A 303 2.19 -18.82 -1.73
C GLY A 303 2.45 -19.84 -2.84
N PRO A 304 2.12 -19.48 -4.10
CA PRO A 304 1.59 -18.19 -4.51
C PRO A 304 0.17 -17.95 -3.99
N ILE A 305 -0.12 -16.69 -3.65
CA ILE A 305 -1.47 -16.21 -3.34
C ILE A 305 -1.83 -15.06 -4.28
N GLN A 306 -3.12 -14.75 -4.39
CA GLN A 306 -3.60 -13.61 -5.14
C GLN A 306 -3.96 -12.47 -4.19
N LEU A 307 -3.18 -11.39 -4.20
CA LEU A 307 -3.52 -10.18 -3.44
C LEU A 307 -4.86 -9.61 -3.91
N LEU A 308 -5.67 -9.18 -2.95
CA LEU A 308 -6.97 -8.59 -3.24
C LEU A 308 -6.80 -7.26 -3.99
N TYR A 309 -7.76 -6.96 -4.85
CA TYR A 309 -7.73 -5.81 -5.74
C TYR A 309 -8.96 -4.93 -5.52
N ALA A 310 -8.75 -3.64 -5.28
CA ALA A 310 -9.82 -2.64 -5.18
C ALA A 310 -9.92 -1.85 -6.50
N GLY A 311 -10.85 -2.26 -7.35
CA GLY A 311 -11.15 -1.63 -8.64
C GLY A 311 -12.15 -0.46 -8.53
N GLU A 312 -12.90 -0.21 -9.60
CA GLU A 312 -13.89 0.88 -9.67
C GLU A 312 -15.10 0.66 -8.75
N ALA A 313 -15.60 -0.57 -8.64
CA ALA A 313 -16.73 -0.86 -7.76
C ALA A 313 -16.34 -0.64 -6.30
N ALA A 314 -15.11 -1.00 -5.93
CA ALA A 314 -14.57 -0.71 -4.61
C ALA A 314 -14.46 0.80 -4.32
N LEU A 315 -14.32 1.67 -5.32
CA LEU A 315 -14.35 3.13 -5.09
C LEU A 315 -15.71 3.65 -4.62
N SER A 316 -16.80 2.93 -4.90
CA SER A 316 -18.09 3.26 -4.29
C SER A 316 -18.05 3.16 -2.76
N ILE A 317 -17.26 2.22 -2.21
CA ILE A 317 -17.00 2.14 -0.76
C ILE A 317 -16.32 3.42 -0.28
N ALA A 318 -15.35 3.93 -1.04
CA ALA A 318 -14.64 5.14 -0.67
C ALA A 318 -15.58 6.36 -0.63
N HIS A 319 -16.38 6.56 -1.68
CA HIS A 319 -17.38 7.64 -1.73
C HIS A 319 -18.40 7.55 -0.60
N ARG A 320 -18.91 6.35 -0.32
CA ARG A 320 -19.88 6.10 0.76
C ARG A 320 -19.28 6.35 2.13
N THR A 321 -18.00 6.02 2.32
CA THR A 321 -17.28 6.26 3.57
C THR A 321 -16.94 7.74 3.76
N ALA A 322 -16.61 8.45 2.68
CA ALA A 322 -16.37 9.89 2.68
C ALA A 322 -17.60 10.70 3.13
N ALA A 323 -18.81 10.18 2.95
CA ALA A 323 -20.03 10.83 3.45
C ALA A 323 -20.12 10.90 5.00
N TYR A 324 -19.26 10.18 5.73
CA TYR A 324 -19.19 10.16 7.19
C TYR A 324 -18.08 11.06 7.75
N GLN A 325 -17.72 12.12 7.02
CA GLN A 325 -16.81 13.16 7.49
C GLN A 325 -17.24 13.71 8.87
N ARG A 326 -16.24 14.03 9.69
CA ARG A 326 -16.43 14.58 11.04
C ARG A 326 -16.94 16.01 11.01
#